data_AF-A0A523RX63-F1
#
_entry.id   AF-A0A523RX63-F1
#
_cell.length_a   1.000
_cell.length_b   1.000
_cell.length_c   1.000
_cell.angle_alpha   90.00
_cell.angle_beta   90.00
_cell.angle_gamma   90.00
#
_symmetry.space_group_name_H-M   'P 1'
#
loop_
_entity.id
_entity.type
_entity.pdbx_description
1 polymer ?
#
loop_
_entity_poly.entity_id
_entity_poly.type
_entity_poly.pdbx_seq_one_letter_code
_entity_poly.pdbx_strand_id
1 'polypeptide(L)'
;MTRFSIRYVASDGEKYQVEKDDYYTEIDLSDSRIKSISLEPLGQCSNLKELNLDANLLSAIDLSPLSNCSKIEMLSITSNELTEIDLEPLSECYSLQALELSDNTLFEIDLEPLRKCTSLKWLYIANNQLREIDLSPLENNTNLQYLVLSGNLLRKIDLSPLHKSEDFRYIHLDENAFESIDISSLFQFENLESLVIDAKTVLVANHKLKHLHYFPDPINEKLSEIEWSHDVQEQGIEKERIT
;
A
#
# COMPACT_ATOMS: atom_id res chain seq x y z
N MET A 1 -11.31 -4.45 -32.19
CA MET A 1 -12.02 -5.16 -31.11
C MET A 1 -11.54 -6.58 -31.11
N THR A 2 -10.49 -6.81 -30.34
CA THR A 2 -9.89 -8.13 -30.17
C THR A 2 -10.60 -8.78 -29.00
N ARG A 3 -11.36 -9.85 -29.26
CA ARG A 3 -11.98 -10.65 -28.19
C ARG A 3 -10.95 -11.58 -27.60
N PHE A 4 -10.99 -11.73 -26.29
CA PHE A 4 -10.15 -12.68 -25.57
C PHE A 4 -10.92 -13.27 -24.39
N SER A 5 -10.44 -14.39 -23.90
CA SER A 5 -11.10 -15.10 -22.79
C SER A 5 -10.13 -15.22 -21.63
N ILE A 6 -10.51 -14.68 -20.47
CA ILE A 6 -9.79 -14.90 -19.22
C ILE A 6 -10.26 -16.24 -18.66
N ARG A 7 -9.32 -17.15 -18.40
CA ARG A 7 -9.64 -18.49 -17.90
C ARG A 7 -9.23 -18.64 -16.45
N TYR A 8 -10.06 -19.31 -15.67
CA TYR A 8 -9.79 -19.59 -14.27
C TYR A 8 -10.35 -20.95 -13.83
N VAL A 9 -9.84 -21.45 -12.72
CA VAL A 9 -10.34 -22.64 -12.01
C VAL A 9 -11.00 -22.17 -10.72
N ALA A 10 -12.25 -22.56 -10.49
CA ALA A 10 -12.97 -22.19 -9.28
C ALA A 10 -12.78 -23.22 -8.15
N SER A 11 -13.37 -22.93 -7.00
CA SER A 11 -13.28 -23.76 -5.79
C SER A 11 -13.75 -25.22 -5.96
N ASP A 12 -14.68 -25.47 -6.87
CA ASP A 12 -15.23 -26.78 -7.25
C ASP A 12 -14.31 -27.60 -8.17
N GLY A 13 -13.22 -26.99 -8.67
CA GLY A 13 -12.29 -27.59 -9.63
C GLY A 13 -12.71 -27.45 -11.09
N GLU A 14 -13.88 -26.85 -11.35
CA GLU A 14 -14.36 -26.60 -12.70
C GLU A 14 -13.63 -25.42 -13.35
N LYS A 15 -13.53 -25.48 -14.68
CA LYS A 15 -12.87 -24.47 -15.50
C LYS A 15 -13.91 -23.53 -16.08
N TYR A 16 -13.71 -22.24 -15.85
CA TYR A 16 -14.57 -21.19 -16.35
C TYR A 16 -13.78 -20.27 -17.27
N GLN A 17 -14.50 -19.56 -18.12
CA GLN A 17 -13.93 -18.48 -18.93
C GLN A 17 -14.89 -17.31 -18.99
N VAL A 18 -14.33 -16.11 -18.96
CA VAL A 18 -15.08 -14.87 -19.17
C VAL A 18 -14.56 -14.24 -20.44
N GLU A 19 -15.46 -14.06 -21.40
CA GLU A 19 -15.17 -13.34 -22.63
C GLU A 19 -15.11 -11.84 -22.35
N LYS A 20 -14.02 -11.22 -22.77
CA LYS A 20 -13.78 -9.78 -22.70
C LYS A 20 -13.26 -9.30 -24.06
N ASP A 21 -13.06 -8.01 -24.16
CA ASP A 21 -12.47 -7.37 -25.32
C ASP A 21 -11.54 -6.23 -24.90
N ASP A 22 -10.72 -5.77 -25.84
CA ASP A 22 -9.71 -4.72 -25.67
C ASP A 22 -10.29 -3.30 -25.43
N TYR A 23 -11.61 -3.17 -25.32
CA TYR A 23 -12.30 -1.91 -25.00
C TYR A 23 -12.57 -1.73 -23.51
N TYR A 24 -12.68 -2.82 -22.72
CA TYR A 24 -12.92 -2.69 -21.28
C TYR A 24 -11.76 -2.01 -20.58
N THR A 25 -12.08 -0.93 -19.86
CA THR A 25 -11.17 -0.26 -18.92
C THR A 25 -11.18 -0.91 -17.56
N GLU A 26 -12.22 -1.69 -17.24
CA GLU A 26 -12.44 -2.26 -15.92
C GLU A 26 -12.76 -3.74 -16.06
N ILE A 27 -12.05 -4.57 -15.30
CA ILE A 27 -12.27 -6.01 -15.23
C ILE A 27 -12.49 -6.38 -13.77
N ASP A 28 -13.75 -6.63 -13.45
CA ASP A 28 -14.16 -7.17 -12.16
C ASP A 28 -14.40 -8.69 -12.27
N LEU A 29 -13.66 -9.44 -11.47
CA LEU A 29 -13.75 -10.88 -11.28
C LEU A 29 -13.81 -11.22 -9.77
N SER A 30 -14.27 -10.29 -8.95
CA SER A 30 -14.47 -10.49 -7.52
C SER A 30 -15.55 -11.53 -7.22
N ASP A 31 -15.53 -12.09 -6.01
CA ASP A 31 -16.53 -13.05 -5.48
C ASP A 31 -16.90 -14.19 -6.45
N SER A 32 -15.89 -14.71 -7.16
CA SER A 32 -16.04 -15.74 -8.18
C SER A 32 -15.48 -17.10 -7.72
N ARG A 33 -15.08 -17.19 -6.44
CA ARG A 33 -14.48 -18.38 -5.82
C ARG A 33 -13.28 -18.92 -6.60
N ILE A 34 -12.50 -18.02 -7.19
CA ILE A 34 -11.38 -18.33 -8.06
C ILE A 34 -10.23 -18.89 -7.22
N LYS A 35 -9.75 -20.09 -7.54
CA LYS A 35 -8.54 -20.68 -6.95
C LYS A 35 -7.28 -20.39 -7.75
N SER A 36 -7.40 -20.32 -9.08
CA SER A 36 -6.30 -19.93 -9.96
C SER A 36 -6.83 -19.27 -11.22
N ILE A 37 -6.09 -18.28 -11.72
CA ILE A 37 -6.45 -17.47 -12.88
C ILE A 37 -5.22 -17.27 -13.75
N SER A 38 -5.42 -17.23 -15.07
CA SER A 38 -4.39 -16.78 -16.01
C SER A 38 -4.71 -15.37 -16.48
N LEU A 39 -3.83 -14.42 -16.17
CA LEU A 39 -3.93 -13.04 -16.63
C LEU A 39 -3.27 -12.80 -18.00
N GLU A 40 -2.72 -13.83 -18.66
CA GLU A 40 -2.03 -13.71 -19.95
C GLU A 40 -2.79 -12.85 -20.98
N PRO A 41 -4.13 -13.02 -21.15
CA PRO A 41 -4.88 -12.22 -22.11
C PRO A 41 -4.87 -10.71 -21.82
N LEU A 42 -4.68 -10.31 -20.56
CA LEU A 42 -4.63 -8.91 -20.15
C LEU A 42 -3.40 -8.18 -20.68
N GLY A 43 -2.34 -8.90 -21.07
CA GLY A 43 -1.17 -8.28 -21.70
C GLY A 43 -1.46 -7.53 -23.00
N GLN A 44 -2.63 -7.77 -23.61
CA GLN A 44 -3.10 -7.04 -24.80
C GLN A 44 -4.00 -5.84 -24.46
N CYS A 45 -4.40 -5.70 -23.19
CA CYS A 45 -5.36 -4.71 -22.70
C CYS A 45 -4.67 -3.40 -22.28
N SER A 46 -4.00 -2.74 -23.22
CA SER A 46 -3.30 -1.47 -22.97
C SER A 46 -4.17 -0.30 -22.46
N ASN A 47 -5.50 -0.46 -22.47
CA ASN A 47 -6.46 0.52 -21.94
C ASN A 47 -7.06 0.11 -20.58
N LEU A 48 -6.63 -1.01 -19.99
CA LEU A 48 -7.07 -1.44 -18.67
C LEU A 48 -6.68 -0.37 -17.63
N LYS A 49 -7.66 0.04 -16.85
CA LYS A 49 -7.58 0.99 -15.73
C LYS A 49 -7.79 0.29 -14.40
N GLU A 50 -8.67 -0.69 -14.33
CA GLU A 50 -8.97 -1.36 -13.06
C GLU A 50 -9.04 -2.87 -13.22
N LEU A 51 -8.37 -3.58 -12.31
CA LEU A 51 -8.49 -5.03 -12.15
C LEU A 51 -8.89 -5.33 -10.71
N ASN A 52 -10.09 -5.86 -10.53
CA ASN A 52 -10.59 -6.32 -9.23
C ASN A 52 -10.65 -7.86 -9.21
N LEU A 53 -9.95 -8.46 -8.25
CA LEU A 53 -9.87 -9.89 -7.98
C LEU A 53 -10.27 -10.23 -6.53
N ASP A 54 -11.00 -9.33 -5.87
CA ASP A 54 -11.32 -9.41 -4.46
C ASP A 54 -12.18 -10.63 -4.11
N ALA A 55 -12.15 -11.05 -2.84
CA ALA A 55 -13.04 -12.08 -2.30
C ALA A 55 -12.98 -13.40 -3.11
N ASN A 56 -11.76 -13.83 -3.44
CA ASN A 56 -11.50 -15.10 -4.11
C ASN A 56 -10.67 -16.02 -3.20
N LEU A 57 -10.10 -17.09 -3.76
CA LEU A 57 -9.31 -18.10 -3.05
C LEU A 57 -7.93 -18.24 -3.71
N LEU A 58 -7.38 -17.13 -4.20
CA LEU A 58 -6.08 -17.11 -4.87
C LEU A 58 -4.99 -17.33 -3.83
N SER A 59 -4.23 -18.42 -3.96
CA SER A 59 -3.04 -18.65 -3.15
C SER A 59 -1.76 -18.10 -3.78
N ALA A 60 -1.80 -17.82 -5.09
CA ALA A 60 -0.73 -17.22 -5.87
C ALA A 60 -1.32 -16.54 -7.11
N ILE A 61 -0.61 -15.56 -7.65
CA ILE A 61 -0.99 -14.88 -8.89
C ILE A 61 0.24 -14.40 -9.66
N ASP A 62 0.23 -14.56 -10.98
CA ASP A 62 1.25 -14.03 -11.87
C ASP A 62 0.79 -12.68 -12.44
N LEU A 63 1.44 -11.60 -12.00
CA LEU A 63 1.17 -10.23 -12.46
C LEU A 63 1.94 -9.85 -13.72
N SER A 64 2.82 -10.71 -14.27
CA SER A 64 3.66 -10.39 -15.44
C SER A 64 2.90 -9.75 -16.62
N PRO A 65 1.67 -10.18 -16.96
CA PRO A 65 0.89 -9.56 -18.03
C PRO A 65 0.55 -8.08 -17.80
N LEU A 66 0.47 -7.62 -16.54
CA LEU A 66 0.15 -6.23 -16.18
C LEU A 66 1.29 -5.26 -16.51
N SER A 67 2.51 -5.73 -16.76
CA SER A 67 3.61 -4.89 -17.25
C SER A 67 3.28 -4.17 -18.58
N ASN A 68 2.33 -4.69 -19.37
CA ASN A 68 1.83 -4.05 -20.60
C ASN A 68 0.62 -3.14 -20.37
N CYS A 69 0.11 -3.05 -19.14
CA CYS A 69 -1.09 -2.30 -18.76
C CYS A 69 -0.71 -0.97 -18.08
N SER A 70 0.11 -0.13 -18.72
CA SER A 70 0.65 1.11 -18.12
C SER A 70 -0.41 2.18 -17.73
N LYS A 71 -1.66 1.99 -18.15
CA LYS A 71 -2.82 2.83 -17.78
C LYS A 71 -3.59 2.30 -16.57
N ILE A 72 -3.17 1.19 -15.95
CA ILE A 72 -3.83 0.68 -14.77
C ILE A 72 -3.71 1.70 -13.63
N GLU A 73 -4.84 2.05 -13.05
CA GLU A 73 -5.02 3.00 -11.97
C GLU A 73 -5.35 2.27 -10.66
N MET A 74 -5.99 1.10 -10.71
CA MET A 74 -6.33 0.30 -9.54
C MET A 74 -6.06 -1.19 -9.77
N LEU A 75 -5.36 -1.81 -8.82
CA LEU A 75 -5.25 -3.25 -8.67
C LEU A 75 -5.72 -3.64 -7.28
N SER A 76 -6.79 -4.43 -7.20
CA SER A 76 -7.32 -4.96 -5.95
C SER A 76 -7.34 -6.48 -5.97
N ILE A 77 -6.72 -7.08 -4.96
CA ILE A 77 -6.66 -8.54 -4.72
C ILE A 77 -6.96 -8.81 -3.23
N THR A 78 -7.85 -8.01 -2.65
CA THR A 78 -8.24 -8.04 -1.24
C THR A 78 -9.01 -9.32 -0.92
N SER A 79 -8.95 -9.83 0.31
CA SER A 79 -9.69 -11.03 0.74
C SER A 79 -9.40 -12.25 -0.13
N ASN A 80 -8.13 -12.66 -0.17
CA ASN A 80 -7.64 -13.85 -0.85
C ASN A 80 -6.75 -14.68 0.11
N GLU A 81 -6.02 -15.67 -0.41
CA GLU A 81 -5.17 -16.57 0.37
C GLU A 81 -3.69 -16.43 -0.02
N LEU A 82 -3.27 -15.25 -0.51
CA LEU A 82 -1.90 -15.04 -0.98
C LEU A 82 -0.93 -15.12 0.19
N THR A 83 0.15 -15.88 0.03
CA THR A 83 1.26 -15.95 0.99
C THR A 83 2.45 -15.09 0.56
N GLU A 84 2.59 -14.87 -0.74
CA GLU A 84 3.62 -14.06 -1.38
C GLU A 84 3.02 -13.36 -2.62
N ILE A 85 3.63 -12.26 -3.04
CA ILE A 85 3.26 -11.56 -4.26
C ILE A 85 4.49 -10.87 -4.86
N ASP A 86 4.72 -11.08 -6.16
CA ASP A 86 5.75 -10.37 -6.91
C ASP A 86 5.15 -9.10 -7.53
N LEU A 87 5.63 -7.93 -7.08
CA LEU A 87 5.19 -6.63 -7.56
C LEU A 87 6.05 -6.08 -8.70
N GLU A 88 7.13 -6.75 -9.14
CA GLU A 88 8.02 -6.25 -10.19
C GLU A 88 7.28 -5.84 -11.48
N PRO A 89 6.23 -6.55 -11.95
CA PRO A 89 5.46 -6.13 -13.11
C PRO A 89 4.77 -4.76 -12.96
N LEU A 90 4.50 -4.32 -11.72
CA LEU A 90 3.89 -3.02 -11.44
C LEU A 90 4.87 -1.85 -11.62
N SER A 91 6.17 -2.12 -11.76
CA SER A 91 7.16 -1.07 -12.02
C SER A 91 6.92 -0.33 -13.36
N GLU A 92 6.15 -0.93 -14.27
CA GLU A 92 5.71 -0.32 -15.54
C GLU A 92 4.31 0.33 -15.47
N CYS A 93 3.67 0.28 -14.30
CA CYS A 93 2.32 0.79 -14.05
C CYS A 93 2.35 2.21 -13.45
N TYR A 94 2.95 3.16 -14.18
CA TYR A 94 3.15 4.55 -13.71
C TYR A 94 1.85 5.30 -13.33
N SER A 95 0.70 4.84 -13.85
CA SER A 95 -0.62 5.42 -13.58
C SER A 95 -1.29 4.84 -12.32
N LEU A 96 -0.67 3.86 -11.65
CA LEU A 96 -1.25 3.17 -10.51
C LEU A 96 -1.49 4.17 -9.37
N GLN A 97 -2.75 4.25 -8.94
CA GLN A 97 -3.23 5.10 -7.85
C GLN A 97 -3.58 4.28 -6.61
N ALA A 98 -4.13 3.07 -6.78
CA ALA A 98 -4.53 2.19 -5.69
C ALA A 98 -3.92 0.79 -5.84
N LEU A 99 -3.27 0.32 -4.79
CA LEU A 99 -2.89 -1.08 -4.62
C LEU A 99 -3.52 -1.61 -3.32
N GLU A 100 -4.42 -2.58 -3.47
CA GLU A 100 -5.15 -3.18 -2.36
C GLU A 100 -4.85 -4.68 -2.26
N LEU A 101 -4.21 -5.06 -1.16
CA LEU A 101 -3.74 -6.42 -0.85
C LEU A 101 -4.19 -6.85 0.56
N SER A 102 -5.18 -6.16 1.11
CA SER A 102 -5.66 -6.42 2.48
C SER A 102 -6.32 -7.80 2.58
N ASP A 103 -6.40 -8.34 3.79
CA ASP A 103 -7.05 -9.63 4.07
C ASP A 103 -6.45 -10.78 3.23
N ASN A 104 -5.13 -10.92 3.30
CA ASN A 104 -4.37 -12.03 2.74
C ASN A 104 -3.52 -12.67 3.85
N THR A 105 -2.50 -13.45 3.48
CA THR A 105 -1.58 -14.09 4.42
C THR A 105 -0.11 -13.79 4.11
N LEU A 106 0.16 -12.60 3.55
CA LEU A 106 1.49 -12.16 3.17
C LEU A 106 2.39 -12.06 4.41
N PHE A 107 3.55 -12.72 4.40
CA PHE A 107 4.53 -12.66 5.49
C PHE A 107 5.66 -11.65 5.22
N GLU A 108 5.89 -11.32 3.95
CA GLU A 108 6.82 -10.30 3.47
C GLU A 108 6.25 -9.62 2.22
N ILE A 109 6.72 -8.42 1.91
CA ILE A 109 6.38 -7.71 0.68
C ILE A 109 7.53 -6.76 0.30
N ASP A 110 7.94 -6.81 -0.97
CA ASP A 110 8.92 -5.88 -1.53
C ASP A 110 8.19 -4.72 -2.23
N LEU A 111 8.41 -3.50 -1.74
CA LEU A 111 7.81 -2.29 -2.29
C LEU A 111 8.70 -1.59 -3.33
N GLU A 112 9.91 -2.07 -3.63
CA GLU A 112 10.82 -1.44 -4.60
C GLU A 112 10.16 -1.13 -5.96
N PRO A 113 9.31 -2.01 -6.54
CA PRO A 113 8.61 -1.73 -7.79
C PRO A 113 7.70 -0.48 -7.71
N LEU A 114 7.17 -0.15 -6.53
CA LEU A 114 6.27 0.99 -6.33
C LEU A 114 6.99 2.35 -6.37
N ARG A 115 8.33 2.37 -6.33
CA ARG A 115 9.14 3.58 -6.50
C ARG A 115 8.81 4.32 -7.80
N LYS A 116 8.46 3.59 -8.86
CA LYS A 116 8.07 4.15 -10.17
C LYS A 116 6.59 4.54 -10.25
N CYS A 117 5.75 4.07 -9.33
CA CYS A 117 4.30 4.33 -9.28
C CYS A 117 4.01 5.71 -8.66
N THR A 118 4.52 6.80 -9.25
CA THR A 118 4.45 8.15 -8.66
C THR A 118 3.04 8.71 -8.53
N SER A 119 2.04 8.09 -9.17
CA SER A 119 0.62 8.42 -9.03
C SER A 119 -0.06 7.75 -7.82
N LEU A 120 0.66 6.91 -7.06
CA LEU A 120 0.11 6.13 -5.96
C LEU A 120 -0.45 7.04 -4.86
N LYS A 121 -1.70 6.76 -4.47
CA LYS A 121 -2.47 7.48 -3.44
C LYS A 121 -2.90 6.56 -2.31
N TRP A 122 -3.23 5.31 -2.62
CA TRP A 122 -3.77 4.33 -1.68
C TRP A 122 -2.90 3.08 -1.68
N LEU A 123 -2.37 2.75 -0.51
CA LEU A 123 -1.68 1.49 -0.25
C LEU A 123 -2.33 0.80 0.95
N TYR A 124 -3.08 -0.27 0.66
CA TYR A 124 -3.79 -1.05 1.67
C TYR A 124 -3.23 -2.46 1.74
N ILE A 125 -2.60 -2.78 2.88
CA ILE A 125 -1.99 -4.09 3.14
C ILE A 125 -2.41 -4.57 4.55
N ALA A 126 -3.63 -4.24 4.95
CA ALA A 126 -4.16 -4.59 6.26
C ALA A 126 -4.39 -6.11 6.38
N ASN A 127 -4.47 -6.62 7.61
CA ASN A 127 -4.84 -8.01 7.89
C ASN A 127 -4.00 -9.02 7.09
N ASN A 128 -2.68 -8.93 7.28
CA ASN A 128 -1.69 -9.84 6.72
C ASN A 128 -0.79 -10.36 7.87
N GLN A 129 0.37 -10.94 7.56
CA GLN A 129 1.30 -11.51 8.54
C GLN A 129 2.69 -10.84 8.50
N LEU A 130 2.76 -9.60 8.01
CA LEU A 130 4.02 -8.86 7.83
C LEU A 130 4.70 -8.61 9.17
N ARG A 131 5.99 -8.94 9.27
CA ARG A 131 6.81 -8.69 10.48
C ARG A 131 7.66 -7.44 10.38
N GLU A 132 7.98 -7.06 9.15
CA GLU A 132 8.73 -5.87 8.79
C GLU A 132 8.20 -5.34 7.45
N ILE A 133 8.45 -4.06 7.20
CA ILE A 133 8.13 -3.39 5.95
C ILE A 133 9.12 -2.25 5.76
N ASP A 134 9.70 -2.14 4.57
CA ASP A 134 10.55 -1.02 4.19
C ASP A 134 9.74 -0.01 3.37
N LEU A 135 9.61 1.22 3.88
CA LEU A 135 8.92 2.32 3.21
C LEU A 135 9.88 3.18 2.35
N SER A 136 11.19 2.90 2.32
CA SER A 136 12.17 3.65 1.52
C SER A 136 11.84 3.72 0.02
N PRO A 137 11.19 2.72 -0.61
CA PRO A 137 10.73 2.86 -1.99
C PRO A 137 9.68 3.94 -2.20
N LEU A 138 8.94 4.29 -1.14
CA LEU A 138 7.84 5.26 -1.20
C LEU A 138 8.29 6.72 -1.09
N GLU A 139 9.59 6.99 -0.96
CA GLU A 139 10.14 8.32 -0.67
C GLU A 139 9.69 9.41 -1.66
N ASN A 140 9.45 9.03 -2.93
CA ASN A 140 9.07 9.96 -3.99
C ASN A 140 7.61 9.84 -4.41
N ASN A 141 6.78 9.08 -3.69
CA ASN A 141 5.35 8.96 -3.96
C ASN A 141 4.62 10.16 -3.34
N THR A 142 4.85 11.35 -3.90
CA THR A 142 4.35 12.63 -3.34
C THR A 142 2.82 12.74 -3.31
N ASN A 143 2.11 11.85 -3.99
CA ASN A 143 0.65 11.78 -4.02
C ASN A 143 0.07 10.80 -2.99
N LEU A 144 0.90 10.13 -2.18
CA LEU A 144 0.40 9.16 -1.21
C LEU A 144 -0.50 9.84 -0.18
N GLN A 145 -1.70 9.31 0.00
CA GLN A 145 -2.71 9.87 0.90
C GLN A 145 -3.09 8.87 2.01
N TYR A 146 -3.06 7.57 1.71
CA TYR A 146 -3.52 6.53 2.61
C TYR A 146 -2.48 5.40 2.69
N LEU A 147 -2.09 5.07 3.92
CA LEU A 147 -1.27 3.91 4.24
C LEU A 147 -1.96 3.12 5.36
N VAL A 148 -2.50 1.94 5.02
CA VAL A 148 -3.20 1.09 5.99
C VAL A 148 -2.42 -0.22 6.13
N LEU A 149 -1.83 -0.40 7.32
CA LEU A 149 -1.02 -1.57 7.69
C LEU A 149 -1.57 -2.27 8.94
N SER A 150 -2.81 -1.95 9.33
CA SER A 150 -3.47 -2.54 10.50
C SER A 150 -3.52 -4.06 10.41
N GLY A 151 -3.53 -4.75 11.56
CA GLY A 151 -3.70 -6.21 11.57
C GLY A 151 -2.52 -6.97 10.97
N ASN A 152 -1.30 -6.51 11.25
CA ASN A 152 -0.06 -7.20 10.88
C ASN A 152 0.73 -7.60 12.13
N LEU A 153 1.97 -8.04 11.96
CA LEU A 153 2.87 -8.44 13.05
C LEU A 153 4.08 -7.50 13.18
N LEU A 154 3.93 -6.25 12.71
CA LEU A 154 5.00 -5.27 12.68
C LEU A 154 5.40 -4.87 14.10
N ARG A 155 6.71 -4.80 14.35
CA ARG A 155 7.27 -4.38 15.65
C ARG A 155 7.93 -3.01 15.62
N LYS A 156 8.33 -2.57 14.42
CA LYS A 156 9.00 -1.29 14.15
C LYS A 156 8.60 -0.84 12.76
N ILE A 157 8.60 0.47 12.56
CA ILE A 157 8.34 1.11 11.28
C ILE A 157 9.10 2.43 11.25
N ASP A 158 9.71 2.75 10.12
CA ASP A 158 10.29 4.06 9.86
C ASP A 158 9.35 4.85 8.95
N LEU A 159 8.83 5.97 9.45
CA LEU A 159 7.90 6.85 8.73
C LEU A 159 8.64 8.00 8.02
N SER A 160 9.95 8.14 8.19
CA SER A 160 10.76 9.20 7.55
C SER A 160 10.67 9.21 6.02
N PRO A 161 10.54 8.07 5.29
CA PRO A 161 10.42 8.11 3.84
C PRO A 161 9.16 8.83 3.36
N LEU A 162 8.09 8.89 4.15
CA LEU A 162 6.81 9.48 3.73
C LEU A 162 6.83 11.01 3.64
N HIS A 163 7.94 11.67 3.98
CA HIS A 163 7.99 13.11 4.21
C HIS A 163 7.62 14.00 3.01
N LYS A 164 7.72 13.50 1.77
CA LYS A 164 7.32 14.26 0.57
C LYS A 164 5.83 14.14 0.22
N SER A 165 5.07 13.33 0.96
CA SER A 165 3.63 13.13 0.75
C SER A 165 2.85 14.25 1.45
N GLU A 166 2.86 15.47 0.89
CA GLU A 166 2.31 16.65 1.57
C GLU A 166 0.79 16.55 1.82
N ASP A 167 0.04 15.84 0.95
CA ASP A 167 -1.40 15.61 1.09
C ASP A 167 -1.74 14.31 1.84
N PHE A 168 -0.86 13.84 2.73
CA PHE A 168 -1.07 12.59 3.46
C PHE A 168 -2.21 12.73 4.50
N ARG A 169 -3.18 11.81 4.48
CA ARG A 169 -4.46 11.94 5.19
C ARG A 169 -4.73 10.83 6.20
N TYR A 170 -4.40 9.58 5.86
CA TYR A 170 -4.76 8.41 6.69
C TYR A 170 -3.56 7.50 6.92
N ILE A 171 -3.29 7.22 8.19
CA ILE A 171 -2.34 6.18 8.59
C ILE A 171 -2.90 5.34 9.72
N HIS A 172 -3.07 4.05 9.43
CA HIS A 172 -3.58 3.07 10.37
C HIS A 172 -2.53 1.98 10.58
N LEU A 173 -2.09 1.83 11.83
CA LEU A 173 -1.01 0.96 12.29
C LEU A 173 -1.42 0.14 13.52
N ASP A 174 -2.70 0.17 13.88
CA ASP A 174 -3.26 -0.61 14.98
C ASP A 174 -3.24 -2.12 14.69
N GLU A 175 -3.54 -2.92 15.71
CA GLU A 175 -3.51 -4.38 15.62
C GLU A 175 -2.16 -4.92 15.11
N ASN A 176 -1.08 -4.30 15.60
CA ASN A 176 0.30 -4.71 15.36
C ASN A 176 1.03 -5.02 16.69
N ALA A 177 2.32 -5.28 16.60
CA ALA A 177 3.19 -5.62 17.74
C ALA A 177 4.18 -4.49 18.09
N PHE A 178 3.84 -3.24 17.80
CA PHE A 178 4.67 -2.08 18.13
C PHE A 178 4.78 -1.90 19.66
N GLU A 179 6.02 -1.75 20.15
CA GLU A 179 6.27 -1.29 21.52
C GLU A 179 6.26 0.25 21.57
N SER A 180 6.89 0.88 20.57
CA SER A 180 6.92 2.33 20.39
C SER A 180 6.97 2.70 18.92
N ILE A 181 6.44 3.88 18.57
CA ILE A 181 6.52 4.45 17.22
C ILE A 181 7.02 5.89 17.31
N ASP A 182 8.00 6.23 16.47
CA ASP A 182 8.37 7.62 16.24
C ASP A 182 7.41 8.24 15.22
N ILE A 183 6.62 9.21 15.67
CA ILE A 183 5.63 9.91 14.87
C ILE A 183 6.10 11.30 14.43
N SER A 184 7.39 11.61 14.56
CA SER A 184 7.95 12.92 14.20
C SER A 184 7.60 13.35 12.77
N SER A 185 7.66 12.42 11.81
CA SER A 185 7.33 12.69 10.40
C SER A 185 5.87 13.08 10.18
N LEU A 186 4.97 12.72 11.10
CA LEU A 186 3.54 12.99 10.96
C LEU A 186 3.16 14.44 11.28
N PHE A 187 4.02 15.18 11.99
CA PHE A 187 3.75 16.56 12.40
C PHE A 187 3.65 17.55 11.23
N GLN A 188 4.21 17.20 10.07
CA GLN A 188 4.21 18.06 8.87
C GLN A 188 2.94 17.91 8.01
N PHE A 189 2.18 16.84 8.20
CA PHE A 189 1.02 16.53 7.35
C PHE A 189 -0.20 17.35 7.79
N GLU A 190 -0.31 18.57 7.26
CA GLU A 190 -1.37 19.51 7.64
C GLU A 190 -2.79 18.98 7.38
N ASN A 191 -2.93 18.10 6.38
CA ASN A 191 -4.18 17.43 5.97
C ASN A 191 -4.36 16.05 6.62
N LEU A 192 -3.61 15.71 7.67
CA LEU A 192 -3.80 14.43 8.37
C LEU A 192 -5.18 14.38 9.02
N GLU A 193 -6.03 13.47 8.55
CA GLU A 193 -7.42 13.29 8.98
C GLU A 193 -7.57 12.13 9.97
N SER A 194 -6.72 11.11 9.88
CA SER A 194 -6.82 9.92 10.72
C SER A 194 -5.46 9.33 11.08
N LEU A 195 -5.23 9.15 12.38
CA LEU A 195 -4.10 8.43 12.96
C LEU A 195 -4.61 7.35 13.91
N VAL A 196 -4.54 6.08 13.48
CA VAL A 196 -5.01 4.95 14.29
C VAL A 196 -3.80 4.11 14.70
N ILE A 197 -3.54 4.05 16.00
CA ILE A 197 -2.45 3.30 16.63
C ILE A 197 -3.02 2.67 17.92
N ASP A 198 -2.59 1.44 18.23
CA ASP A 198 -2.94 0.77 19.49
C ASP A 198 -2.63 1.64 20.71
N ALA A 199 -3.57 1.71 21.65
CA ALA A 199 -3.41 2.49 22.90
C ALA A 199 -2.24 2.03 23.79
N LYS A 200 -1.72 0.81 23.57
CA LYS A 200 -0.58 0.25 24.30
C LYS A 200 0.78 0.71 23.75
N THR A 201 0.80 1.27 22.54
CA THR A 201 2.03 1.67 21.85
C THR A 201 2.51 3.01 22.35
N VAL A 202 3.78 3.10 22.76
CA VAL A 202 4.39 4.36 23.19
C VAL A 202 4.63 5.25 21.99
N LEU A 203 4.05 6.46 22.00
CA LEU A 203 4.30 7.45 20.95
C LEU A 203 5.52 8.28 21.31
N VAL A 204 6.51 8.32 20.44
CA VAL A 204 7.71 9.14 20.62
C VAL A 204 7.74 10.22 19.54
N ALA A 205 8.20 11.42 19.91
CA ALA A 205 8.44 12.47 18.92
C ALA A 205 9.64 13.35 19.33
N ASN A 206 10.25 13.98 18.33
CA ASN A 206 11.35 14.91 18.54
C ASN A 206 10.91 16.11 19.41
N HIS A 207 11.62 16.37 20.51
CA HIS A 207 11.30 17.45 21.45
C HIS A 207 11.20 18.84 20.79
N LYS A 208 11.92 19.09 19.69
CA LYS A 208 11.84 20.36 18.96
C LYS A 208 10.43 20.65 18.41
N LEU A 209 9.66 19.60 18.10
CA LEU A 209 8.32 19.73 17.54
C LEU A 209 7.29 20.20 18.58
N LYS A 210 7.57 20.06 19.88
CA LYS A 210 6.68 20.50 20.97
C LYS A 210 6.33 21.99 20.93
N HIS A 211 7.15 22.79 20.24
CA HIS A 211 7.02 24.24 20.14
C HIS A 211 6.32 24.72 18.86
N LEU A 212 5.83 23.81 18.01
CA LEU A 212 5.06 24.20 16.83
C LEU A 212 3.77 24.90 17.25
N HIS A 213 3.36 25.88 16.43
CA HIS A 213 2.14 26.66 16.67
C HIS A 213 0.87 25.91 16.26
N TYR A 214 1.02 24.90 15.40
CA TYR A 214 -0.05 24.08 14.86
C TYR A 214 0.39 22.63 14.86
N PHE A 215 -0.55 21.75 15.18
CA PHE A 215 -0.43 20.32 15.02
C PHE A 215 -1.66 19.83 14.26
N PRO A 216 -1.55 18.81 13.39
CA PRO A 216 -2.70 18.16 12.81
C PRO A 216 -3.65 17.62 13.89
N ASP A 217 -4.97 17.65 13.65
CA ASP A 217 -5.98 17.28 14.64
C ASP A 217 -5.75 15.88 15.26
N PRO A 218 -5.44 14.82 14.50
CA PRO A 218 -5.16 13.49 15.07
C PRO A 218 -3.93 13.45 15.99
N ILE A 219 -2.95 14.34 15.76
CA ILE A 219 -1.78 14.49 16.63
C ILE A 219 -2.18 15.27 17.89
N ASN A 220 -2.98 16.34 17.76
CA ASN A 220 -3.50 17.12 18.88
C ASN A 220 -4.21 16.24 19.92
N GLU A 221 -5.06 15.32 19.45
CA GLU A 221 -5.81 14.39 20.30
C GLU A 221 -4.91 13.47 21.14
N LYS A 222 -3.68 13.22 20.67
CA LYS A 222 -2.71 12.32 21.29
C LYS A 222 -1.55 13.04 21.99
N LEU A 223 -1.51 14.38 21.99
CA LEU A 223 -0.35 15.15 22.50
C LEU A 223 0.08 14.80 23.93
N SER A 224 -0.87 14.49 24.82
CA SER A 224 -0.57 14.12 26.21
C SER A 224 0.08 12.74 26.36
N GLU A 225 -0.03 11.89 25.33
CA GLU A 225 0.49 10.52 25.29
C GLU A 225 1.91 10.47 24.70
N ILE A 226 2.38 11.57 24.10
CA ILE A 226 3.67 11.63 23.40
C ILE A 226 4.84 11.79 24.39
N GLU A 227 5.78 10.87 24.33
CA GLU A 227 7.09 10.96 24.95
C GLU A 227 8.05 11.77 24.07
N TRP A 228 8.43 12.95 24.57
CA TRP A 228 9.31 13.87 23.85
C TRP A 228 10.78 13.50 24.08
N SER A 229 11.48 13.06 23.03
CA SER A 229 12.88 12.67 23.10
C SER A 229 13.80 13.66 22.38
N HIS A 230 15.02 13.83 22.92
CA HIS A 230 16.09 14.65 22.31
C HIS A 230 16.96 13.85 21.34
N ASP A 231 16.87 12.51 21.39
CA ASP A 231 17.71 11.55 20.66
C ASP A 231 16.97 10.88 19.49
N VAL A 232 15.79 11.38 19.13
CA VAL A 232 15.09 10.95 17.91
C VAL A 232 15.97 11.37 16.74
N GLN A 233 16.54 10.38 16.05
CA GLN A 233 17.63 10.57 15.10
C GLN A 233 17.31 11.67 14.09
N GLU A 234 18.19 12.67 14.03
CA GLU A 234 18.38 13.53 12.85
C GLU A 234 18.94 12.65 11.71
N GLN A 235 18.13 11.76 11.14
CA GLN A 235 18.44 11.06 9.90
C GLN A 235 17.52 11.58 8.81
N GLY A 236 18.02 12.56 8.07
CA GLY A 236 17.30 13.22 6.97
C GLY A 236 17.50 14.73 7.05
N ILE A 237 18.05 15.30 5.98
CA ILE A 237 18.55 16.69 5.86
C ILE A 237 20.00 16.84 6.35
N GLU A 238 20.91 16.03 5.78
CA GLU A 238 22.25 16.54 5.56
C GLU A 238 22.15 17.64 4.50
N LYS A 239 22.47 18.86 4.93
CA LYS A 239 22.50 20.06 4.10
C LYS A 239 23.50 19.84 2.98
N GLU A 240 23.05 19.90 1.73
CA GLU A 240 23.91 20.32 0.63
C GLU A 240 24.36 21.77 0.91
N ARG A 241 25.48 21.89 1.63
CA ARG A 241 26.29 23.09 1.62
C ARG A 241 27.25 22.97 0.44
N ILE A 242 26.86 23.65 -0.63
CA ILE A 242 27.71 24.48 -1.49
C ILE A 242 29.19 24.40 -1.12
N THR A 243 29.99 23.77 -1.96
CA THR A 243 31.29 24.33 -2.39
C THR A 243 31.57 23.89 -3.82
#